data_AF-A0A419FEA2-F1
#
_entry.id   AF-A0A419FEA2-F1
#
_cell.length_a   1.000
_cell.length_b   1.000
_cell.length_c   1.000
_cell.angle_alpha   90.00
_cell.angle_beta   90.00
_cell.angle_gamma   90.00
#
_symmetry.space_group_name_H-M   'P 1'
#
loop_
_entity.id
_entity.type
_entity.pdbx_description
1 polymer ?
#
loop_
_entity_poly.entity_id
_entity_poly.type
_entity_poly.pdbx_seq_one_letter_code
_entity_poly.pdbx_strand_id
1 'polypeptide(L)'
;RHILDAEIALILDLGVELRAGVAVGRDLPLDEVRKQFDAVFLAIGAQKAARIGCPGEEAAGVYGGVDFLRLVNGGEAVDLASPVVVVGGGNTAIDAARVARRLGADATLLYRRTRAEMPASAEEIEQAEEEGVHLELLAAPAEIQAKNGRVAGVLCQRMRLGEPDASGRRRPVPVPGDTFVLPAGSVILAVSQEVDWSGLEMLREITSGPPAEPVAPKLLAGGDVRGLGLVAEALLQGRQAAEALHARLRGLPPPEAREGETVSPDRLHLETVACCSRNEAFQKPPTARLEEPWSEAVETLPLDQAVAEAERCIGCGESFIKQPKTHPLHVLRRFTQIGIGTLLFNSFWGVLATKAPYDGPLRNVCVPGLNCHSCPTALMGCPIGMLQHFSATHRFPWFLIGFLGIIGLLSGRFTCGWLCPWGAIQDLLHRVKRWTVRLPWVLNYLKYAMLVVVAIIIPYFTYQHWFSKLCPCGALIAGIPWALWNPIDPNLEMTVIPDGAIAGMFWLKMWILGAFLLLFLFIKRPFCRTICPLGAIYALFNRVSLVSLRKEEGCVECGQCRAVCPVDIDPSTQINSEGCIKCLECTQCRHMKFEWKRFWIRPRKRRVKRPLAPPVVQPAARETGAA
;
A
#
# COMPACT_ATOMS: atom_id res chain seq x y z
N ARG A 1 16.02 -31.67 2.93
CA ARG A 1 15.38 -32.80 3.65
C ARG A 1 15.22 -32.49 5.13
N HIS A 2 16.31 -32.27 5.87
CA HIS A 2 16.24 -31.90 7.30
C HIS A 2 15.33 -30.69 7.62
N ILE A 3 15.23 -29.70 6.71
CA ILE A 3 14.27 -28.57 6.84
C ILE A 3 12.82 -29.07 6.83
N LEU A 4 12.45 -29.91 5.86
CA LEU A 4 11.12 -30.49 5.77
C LEU A 4 10.82 -31.40 6.97
N ASP A 5 11.81 -32.19 7.41
CA ASP A 5 11.67 -33.04 8.60
C ASP A 5 11.37 -32.20 9.85
N ALA A 6 12.01 -31.03 9.99
CA ALA A 6 11.75 -30.09 11.08
C ALA A 6 10.35 -29.47 10.99
N GLU A 7 9.89 -29.09 9.79
CA GLU A 7 8.54 -28.56 9.59
C GLU A 7 7.45 -29.62 9.88
N ILE A 8 7.67 -30.86 9.44
CA ILE A 8 6.77 -31.99 9.74
C ILE A 8 6.76 -32.26 11.25
N ALA A 9 7.92 -32.26 11.91
CA ALA A 9 8.00 -32.46 13.36
C ALA A 9 7.16 -31.43 14.14
N LEU A 10 7.19 -30.15 13.73
CA LEU A 10 6.35 -29.11 14.34
C LEU A 10 4.85 -29.42 14.22
N ILE A 11 4.41 -30.06 13.13
CA ILE A 11 3.01 -30.47 12.96
C ILE A 11 2.68 -31.67 13.86
N LEU A 12 3.58 -32.65 13.93
CA LEU A 12 3.40 -33.84 14.78
C LEU A 12 3.37 -33.49 16.27
N ASP A 13 4.18 -32.53 16.70
CA ASP A 13 4.24 -32.02 18.08
C ASP A 13 2.92 -31.37 18.55
N LEU A 14 2.03 -31.00 17.63
CA LEU A 14 0.67 -30.54 17.94
C LEU A 14 -0.29 -31.68 18.32
N GLY A 15 0.19 -32.94 18.29
CA GLY A 15 -0.59 -34.14 18.57
C GLY A 15 -1.20 -34.79 17.33
N VAL A 16 -0.64 -34.54 16.14
CA VAL A 16 -1.08 -35.19 14.89
C VAL A 16 -0.51 -36.60 14.80
N GLU A 17 -1.37 -37.60 14.63
CA GLU A 17 -0.95 -38.98 14.35
C GLU A 17 -0.68 -39.17 12.85
N LEU A 18 0.53 -39.62 12.51
CA LEU A 18 0.93 -39.95 11.13
C LEU A 18 0.99 -41.48 10.93
N ARG A 19 0.27 -41.97 9.92
CA ARG A 19 0.33 -43.37 9.47
C ARG A 19 0.84 -43.44 8.04
N ALA A 20 2.15 -43.62 7.88
CA ALA A 20 2.80 -43.77 6.58
C ALA A 20 2.61 -45.19 6.00
N GLY A 21 2.86 -45.34 4.70
CA GLY A 21 2.78 -46.65 4.03
C GLY A 21 1.35 -47.18 3.82
N VAL A 22 0.33 -46.33 3.97
CA VAL A 22 -1.08 -46.67 3.78
C VAL A 22 -1.66 -45.80 2.67
N ALA A 23 -2.19 -46.42 1.61
CA ALA A 23 -2.92 -45.75 0.54
C ALA A 23 -4.43 -45.94 0.70
N VAL A 24 -5.14 -44.86 1.00
CA VAL A 24 -6.61 -44.85 1.07
C VAL A 24 -7.19 -45.12 -0.33
N GLY A 25 -8.13 -46.05 -0.43
CA GLY A 25 -8.68 -46.57 -1.68
C GLY A 25 -8.08 -47.92 -2.11
N ARG A 26 -6.84 -48.22 -1.69
CA ARG A 26 -6.17 -49.52 -1.96
C ARG A 26 -6.02 -50.37 -0.70
N ASP A 27 -5.33 -49.84 0.30
CA ASP A 27 -5.04 -50.54 1.56
C ASP A 27 -6.15 -50.34 2.60
N LEU A 28 -6.85 -49.20 2.54
CA LEU A 28 -7.96 -48.85 3.44
C LEU A 28 -9.11 -48.22 2.66
N PRO A 29 -10.33 -48.79 2.65
CA PRO A 29 -11.47 -48.20 1.95
C PRO A 29 -11.87 -46.85 2.54
N LEU A 30 -12.17 -45.87 1.69
CA LEU A 30 -12.56 -44.52 2.13
C LEU A 30 -13.80 -44.53 3.05
N ASP A 31 -14.78 -45.40 2.77
CA ASP A 31 -15.99 -45.47 3.56
C ASP A 31 -15.75 -45.97 5.00
N GLU A 32 -14.70 -46.76 5.23
CA GLU A 32 -14.29 -47.11 6.59
C GLU A 32 -13.73 -45.90 7.34
N VAL A 33 -12.90 -45.11 6.67
CA VAL A 33 -12.39 -43.84 7.21
C VAL A 33 -13.55 -42.90 7.57
N ARG A 34 -14.52 -42.74 6.66
CA ARG A 34 -15.69 -41.86 6.89
C ARG A 34 -16.62 -42.32 8.01
N LYS A 35 -16.61 -43.62 8.34
CA LYS A 35 -17.35 -44.18 9.49
C LYS A 35 -16.62 -43.93 10.80
N GLN A 36 -15.29 -44.05 10.81
CA GLN A 36 -14.47 -43.90 12.01
C GLN A 36 -14.29 -42.43 12.44
N PHE A 37 -14.33 -41.49 11.49
CA PHE A 37 -14.06 -40.07 11.75
C PHE A 37 -15.29 -39.17 11.53
N ASP A 38 -15.34 -38.05 12.26
CA ASP A 38 -16.38 -37.03 12.13
C ASP A 38 -16.21 -36.17 10.86
N ALA A 39 -14.97 -36.08 10.37
CA ALA A 39 -14.58 -35.31 9.20
C ALA A 39 -13.39 -35.95 8.49
N VAL A 40 -13.33 -35.81 7.18
CA VAL A 40 -12.22 -36.24 6.33
C VAL A 40 -11.83 -35.08 5.41
N PHE A 41 -10.52 -34.83 5.28
CA PHE A 41 -9.97 -33.87 4.34
C PHE A 41 -9.09 -34.61 3.32
N LEU A 42 -9.48 -34.56 2.05
CA LEU A 42 -8.76 -35.18 0.94
C LEU A 42 -7.71 -34.22 0.40
N ALA A 43 -6.45 -34.50 0.69
CA ALA A 43 -5.28 -33.72 0.26
C ALA A 43 -4.21 -34.62 -0.38
N ILE A 44 -4.63 -35.51 -1.28
CA ILE A 44 -3.73 -36.50 -1.87
C ILE A 44 -2.77 -35.86 -2.90
N GLY A 45 -3.15 -34.74 -3.51
CA GLY A 45 -2.37 -34.09 -4.57
C GLY A 45 -2.48 -34.80 -5.92
N ALA A 46 -1.61 -34.46 -6.88
CA ALA A 46 -1.59 -35.01 -8.23
C ALA A 46 -0.29 -35.79 -8.50
N GLN A 47 -0.27 -37.09 -8.22
CA GLN A 47 0.98 -37.86 -8.15
C GLN A 47 1.38 -38.55 -9.47
N LYS A 48 0.49 -38.60 -10.47
CA LYS A 48 0.75 -39.26 -11.75
C LYS A 48 1.21 -38.26 -12.80
N ALA A 49 2.18 -38.64 -13.63
CA ALA A 49 2.52 -37.86 -14.81
C ALA A 49 1.40 -37.96 -15.86
N ALA A 50 1.03 -36.84 -16.46
CA ALA A 50 0.10 -36.83 -17.58
C ALA A 50 0.76 -37.39 -18.85
N ARG A 51 -0.03 -38.13 -19.64
CA ARG A 51 0.42 -38.69 -20.91
C ARG A 51 0.32 -37.68 -22.05
N ILE A 52 1.23 -37.78 -23.01
CA ILE A 52 1.20 -36.96 -24.25
C ILE A 52 0.34 -37.65 -25.33
N GLY A 53 0.29 -38.98 -25.33
CA GLY A 53 -0.47 -39.78 -26.29
C GLY A 53 0.22 -39.89 -27.66
N CYS A 54 1.53 -39.66 -27.74
CA CYS A 54 2.29 -39.89 -28.97
C CYS A 54 2.78 -41.34 -29.09
N PRO A 55 3.00 -41.87 -30.30
CA PRO A 55 3.57 -43.20 -30.47
C PRO A 55 4.94 -43.32 -29.80
N GLY A 56 5.21 -44.48 -29.19
CA GLY A 56 6.48 -44.78 -28.51
C GLY A 56 6.58 -44.33 -27.05
N GLU A 57 5.52 -43.76 -26.47
CA GLU A 57 5.46 -43.29 -25.07
C GLU A 57 5.73 -44.39 -24.02
N GLU A 58 5.53 -45.65 -24.35
CA GLU A 58 5.76 -46.80 -23.45
C GLU A 58 7.15 -47.46 -23.62
N ALA A 59 8.05 -46.85 -24.41
CA ALA A 59 9.39 -47.41 -24.64
C ALA A 59 10.26 -47.35 -23.37
N ALA A 60 11.19 -48.30 -23.23
CA ALA A 60 12.15 -48.27 -22.14
C ALA A 60 13.03 -47.00 -22.23
N GLY A 61 13.22 -46.31 -21.10
CA GLY A 61 13.90 -45.01 -21.05
C GLY A 61 12.97 -43.79 -21.17
N VAL A 62 11.66 -44.00 -21.25
CA VAL A 62 10.66 -42.94 -21.06
C VAL A 62 10.25 -42.87 -19.59
N TYR A 63 10.28 -41.67 -19.02
CA TYR A 63 9.90 -41.41 -17.63
C TYR A 63 8.83 -40.32 -17.55
N GLY A 64 7.88 -40.45 -16.63
CA GLY A 64 7.05 -39.32 -16.22
C GLY A 64 7.85 -38.32 -15.42
N GLY A 65 7.60 -37.01 -15.58
CA GLY A 65 8.37 -35.96 -14.89
C GLY A 65 8.36 -36.08 -13.37
N VAL A 66 7.18 -36.27 -12.78
CA VAL A 66 7.03 -36.49 -11.33
C VAL A 66 7.60 -37.82 -10.87
N ASP A 67 7.49 -38.87 -11.70
CA ASP A 67 8.04 -40.18 -11.39
C ASP A 67 9.56 -40.15 -11.35
N PHE A 68 10.19 -39.53 -12.37
CA PHE A 68 11.63 -39.31 -12.42
C PHE A 68 12.14 -38.56 -11.19
N LEU A 69 11.53 -37.41 -10.87
CA LEU A 69 11.92 -36.61 -9.71
C LEU A 69 11.69 -37.36 -8.39
N ARG A 70 10.63 -38.17 -8.28
CA ARG A 70 10.36 -39.01 -7.12
C ARG A 70 11.44 -40.08 -6.94
N LEU A 71 11.81 -40.81 -7.99
CA LEU A 71 12.85 -41.85 -7.93
C LEU A 71 14.18 -41.26 -7.47
N VAL A 72 14.60 -40.15 -8.07
CA VAL A 72 15.85 -39.45 -7.71
C VAL A 72 15.81 -38.98 -6.25
N ASN A 73 14.70 -38.36 -5.83
CA ASN A 73 14.54 -37.92 -4.44
C ASN A 73 14.41 -39.09 -3.46
N GLY A 74 13.92 -40.26 -3.91
CA GLY A 74 13.91 -41.50 -3.14
C GLY A 74 15.30 -42.10 -2.92
N GLY A 75 16.32 -41.62 -3.65
CA GLY A 75 17.65 -42.22 -3.66
C GLY A 75 17.72 -43.50 -4.51
N GLU A 76 16.72 -43.73 -5.36
CA GLU A 76 16.70 -44.86 -6.28
C GLU A 76 17.60 -44.57 -7.49
N ALA A 77 18.27 -45.62 -7.99
CA ALA A 77 19.07 -45.51 -9.20
C ALA A 77 18.16 -45.38 -10.42
N VAL A 78 18.33 -44.31 -11.20
CA VAL A 78 17.61 -44.10 -12.46
C VAL A 78 18.51 -44.46 -13.64
N ASP A 79 18.05 -45.35 -14.52
CA ASP A 79 18.73 -45.71 -15.77
C ASP A 79 18.54 -44.58 -16.81
N LEU A 80 19.27 -43.48 -16.62
CA LEU A 80 19.19 -42.28 -17.45
C LEU A 80 20.30 -42.31 -18.51
N ALA A 81 19.93 -42.50 -19.77
CA ALA A 81 20.87 -42.52 -20.88
C ALA A 81 20.93 -41.16 -21.60
N SER A 82 22.11 -40.56 -21.62
CA SER A 82 22.39 -39.30 -22.33
C SER A 82 22.45 -39.50 -23.86
N PRO A 83 22.01 -38.54 -24.69
CA PRO A 83 21.33 -37.28 -24.33
C PRO A 83 19.88 -37.49 -23.86
N VAL A 84 19.37 -36.57 -23.04
CA VAL A 84 18.03 -36.63 -22.44
C VAL A 84 17.16 -35.53 -23.03
N VAL A 85 15.95 -35.87 -23.48
CA VAL A 85 14.95 -34.89 -23.91
C VAL A 85 13.86 -34.76 -22.86
N VAL A 86 13.66 -33.56 -22.32
CA VAL A 86 12.59 -33.25 -21.36
C VAL A 86 11.48 -32.50 -22.06
N VAL A 87 10.27 -33.06 -22.11
CA VAL A 87 9.13 -32.45 -22.79
C VAL A 87 8.26 -31.69 -21.80
N GLY A 88 8.17 -30.37 -21.96
CA GLY A 88 7.36 -29.52 -21.07
C GLY A 88 7.89 -28.09 -21.01
N GLY A 89 7.26 -27.24 -20.20
CA GLY A 89 7.73 -25.87 -19.98
C GLY A 89 7.32 -25.23 -18.66
N GLY A 90 6.69 -25.99 -17.76
CA GLY A 90 6.41 -25.57 -16.38
C GLY A 90 7.55 -25.97 -15.43
N ASN A 91 7.41 -25.64 -14.15
CA ASN A 91 8.45 -25.87 -13.13
C ASN A 91 8.94 -27.33 -13.12
N THR A 92 8.03 -28.31 -13.17
CA THR A 92 8.40 -29.74 -13.23
C THR A 92 9.34 -30.09 -14.41
N ALA A 93 9.18 -29.43 -15.57
CA ALA A 93 10.04 -29.66 -16.72
C ALA A 93 11.44 -29.07 -16.52
N ILE A 94 11.51 -27.87 -15.92
CA ILE A 94 12.77 -27.22 -15.58
C ILE A 94 13.51 -28.04 -14.51
N ASP A 95 12.82 -28.46 -13.45
CA ASP A 95 13.38 -29.30 -12.39
C ASP A 95 13.92 -30.62 -12.95
N ALA A 96 13.13 -31.31 -13.78
CA ALA A 96 13.56 -32.55 -14.41
C ALA A 96 14.79 -32.36 -15.31
N ALA A 97 14.84 -31.27 -16.09
CA ALA A 97 15.99 -30.97 -16.94
C ALA A 97 17.26 -30.67 -16.13
N ARG A 98 17.14 -29.87 -15.06
CA ARG A 98 18.26 -29.55 -14.16
C ARG A 98 18.75 -30.78 -13.40
N VAL A 99 17.83 -31.61 -12.89
CA VAL A 99 18.20 -32.88 -12.25
C VAL A 99 18.88 -33.82 -13.23
N ALA A 100 18.41 -33.92 -14.48
CA ALA A 100 19.09 -34.70 -15.51
C ALA A 100 20.51 -34.18 -15.80
N ARG A 101 20.72 -32.85 -15.89
CA ARG A 101 22.06 -32.25 -16.01
C ARG A 101 22.95 -32.59 -14.83
N ARG A 102 22.43 -32.50 -13.61
CA ARG A 102 23.13 -32.79 -12.35
C ARG A 102 23.48 -34.28 -12.19
N LEU A 103 22.75 -35.17 -12.86
CA LEU A 103 23.10 -36.59 -12.99
C LEU A 103 24.13 -36.85 -14.11
N GLY A 104 24.63 -35.80 -14.77
CA GLY A 104 25.67 -35.88 -15.80
C GLY A 104 25.16 -36.07 -17.23
N ALA A 105 23.85 -35.99 -17.47
CA ALA A 105 23.30 -36.13 -18.82
C ALA A 105 23.30 -34.79 -19.58
N ASP A 106 23.36 -34.83 -20.90
CA ASP A 106 23.12 -33.65 -21.74
C ASP A 106 21.61 -33.50 -21.96
N ALA A 107 21.02 -32.47 -21.33
CA ALA A 107 19.58 -32.30 -21.28
C ALA A 107 19.11 -31.22 -22.27
N THR A 108 18.13 -31.57 -23.09
CA THR A 108 17.41 -30.65 -23.97
C THR A 108 15.95 -30.56 -23.51
N LEU A 109 15.49 -29.37 -23.17
CA LEU A 109 14.08 -29.09 -22.85
C LEU A 109 13.33 -28.72 -24.13
N LEU A 110 12.37 -29.56 -24.50
CA LEU A 110 11.53 -29.43 -25.68
C LEU A 110 10.20 -28.77 -25.31
N TYR A 111 9.95 -27.58 -25.85
CA TYR A 111 8.74 -26.82 -25.56
C TYR A 111 8.01 -26.32 -26.81
N ARG A 112 6.69 -26.56 -26.86
CA ARG A 112 5.85 -26.29 -28.04
C ARG A 112 5.53 -24.82 -28.31
N ARG A 113 5.92 -23.89 -27.41
CA ARG A 113 5.71 -22.44 -27.56
C ARG A 113 7.05 -21.70 -27.41
N THR A 114 7.01 -20.36 -27.36
CA THR A 114 8.22 -19.57 -27.11
C THR A 114 8.48 -19.43 -25.62
N ARG A 115 9.65 -18.88 -25.26
CA ARG A 115 10.04 -18.57 -23.88
C ARG A 115 8.99 -17.73 -23.16
N ALA A 116 8.36 -16.77 -23.86
CA ALA A 116 7.38 -15.86 -23.27
C ALA A 116 6.10 -16.56 -22.78
N GLU A 117 5.78 -17.74 -23.31
CA GLU A 117 4.61 -18.51 -22.88
C GLU A 117 4.94 -19.64 -21.90
N MET A 118 6.20 -19.83 -21.52
CA MET A 118 6.60 -20.85 -20.54
C MET A 118 5.93 -20.57 -19.18
N PRO A 119 5.23 -21.54 -18.58
CA PRO A 119 4.67 -21.38 -17.24
C PRO A 119 5.72 -21.29 -16.14
N ALA A 120 6.95 -21.77 -16.38
CA ALA A 120 8.00 -21.76 -15.38
C ALA A 120 8.46 -20.35 -15.03
N SER A 121 9.00 -20.17 -13.83
CA SER A 121 9.54 -18.88 -13.41
C SER A 121 10.75 -18.49 -14.29
N ALA A 122 10.86 -17.20 -14.63
CA ALA A 122 11.95 -16.71 -15.48
C ALA A 122 13.34 -17.00 -14.88
N GLU A 123 13.47 -16.85 -13.56
CA GLU A 123 14.69 -17.14 -12.80
C GLU A 123 15.09 -18.62 -12.91
N GLU A 124 14.15 -19.56 -12.77
CA GLU A 124 14.45 -20.99 -12.93
C GLU A 124 14.84 -21.36 -14.37
N ILE A 125 14.25 -20.71 -15.38
CA ILE A 125 14.62 -20.90 -16.78
C ILE A 125 16.07 -20.44 -17.01
N GLU A 126 16.43 -19.26 -16.50
CA GLU A 126 17.81 -18.73 -16.58
C GLU A 126 18.80 -19.66 -15.88
N GLN A 127 18.49 -20.11 -14.67
CA GLN A 127 19.33 -21.05 -13.92
C GLN A 127 19.52 -22.39 -14.65
N ALA A 128 18.50 -22.87 -15.39
CA ALA A 128 18.62 -24.09 -16.19
C ALA A 128 19.59 -23.91 -17.36
N GLU A 129 19.49 -22.79 -18.09
CA GLU A 129 20.42 -22.46 -19.18
C GLU A 129 21.85 -22.27 -18.67
N GLU A 130 22.03 -21.64 -17.50
CA GLU A 130 23.32 -21.51 -16.82
C GLU A 130 23.96 -22.86 -16.47
N GLU A 131 23.16 -23.86 -16.10
CA GLU A 131 23.58 -25.26 -15.86
C GLU A 131 23.79 -26.04 -17.18
N GLY A 132 23.58 -25.40 -18.33
CA GLY A 132 23.78 -25.97 -19.66
C GLY A 132 22.60 -26.79 -20.19
N VAL A 133 21.38 -26.58 -19.69
CA VAL A 133 20.16 -27.12 -20.33
C VAL A 133 19.93 -26.40 -21.66
N HIS A 134 19.78 -27.15 -22.75
CA HIS A 134 19.44 -26.57 -24.04
C HIS A 134 17.92 -26.40 -24.19
N LEU A 135 17.45 -25.24 -24.63
CA LEU A 135 16.02 -25.01 -24.88
C LEU A 135 15.68 -25.16 -26.37
N GLU A 136 15.00 -26.25 -26.74
CA GLU A 136 14.40 -26.41 -28.08
C GLU A 136 12.95 -25.91 -28.04
N LEU A 137 12.77 -24.65 -28.42
CA LEU A 137 11.48 -23.97 -28.43
C LEU A 137 10.74 -24.18 -29.75
N LEU A 138 9.42 -23.93 -29.75
CA LEU A 138 8.56 -24.09 -30.92
C LEU A 138 8.64 -25.50 -31.53
N ALA A 139 8.70 -26.52 -30.67
CA ALA A 139 8.70 -27.91 -31.10
C ALA A 139 7.93 -28.80 -30.11
N ALA A 140 7.24 -29.82 -30.64
CA ALA A 140 6.55 -30.80 -29.81
C ALA A 140 6.86 -32.22 -30.30
N PRO A 141 6.83 -33.24 -29.43
CA PRO A 141 7.05 -34.61 -29.86
C PRO A 141 5.89 -35.08 -30.75
N ALA A 142 6.22 -35.55 -31.94
CA ALA A 142 5.31 -36.27 -32.83
C ALA A 142 5.34 -37.79 -32.55
N GLU A 143 6.54 -38.33 -32.31
CA GLU A 143 6.77 -39.75 -32.03
C GLU A 143 8.07 -39.92 -31.22
N ILE A 144 8.06 -40.83 -30.26
CA ILE A 144 9.27 -41.29 -29.57
C ILE A 144 9.79 -42.53 -30.30
N GLN A 145 10.94 -42.40 -30.94
CA GLN A 145 11.52 -43.46 -31.74
C GLN A 145 12.28 -44.43 -30.84
N ALA A 146 11.93 -45.73 -30.94
CA ALA A 146 12.56 -46.79 -30.17
C ALA A 146 13.34 -47.75 -31.06
N LYS A 147 14.53 -48.16 -30.62
CA LYS A 147 15.34 -49.23 -31.21
C LYS A 147 15.49 -50.36 -30.20
N ASN A 148 15.13 -51.58 -30.58
CA ASN A 148 15.09 -52.75 -29.67
C ASN A 148 14.29 -52.50 -28.39
N GLY A 149 13.18 -51.74 -28.48
CA GLY A 149 12.30 -51.44 -27.34
C GLY A 149 12.80 -50.32 -26.41
N ARG A 150 13.95 -49.70 -26.69
CA ARG A 150 14.50 -48.57 -25.91
C ARG A 150 14.52 -47.28 -26.74
N VAL A 151 14.32 -46.14 -26.10
CA VAL A 151 14.42 -44.81 -26.73
C VAL A 151 15.76 -44.65 -27.48
N ALA A 152 15.67 -44.15 -28.72
CA ALA A 152 16.82 -43.78 -29.55
C ALA A 152 16.73 -42.33 -30.08
N GLY A 153 15.55 -41.71 -30.03
CA GLY A 153 15.34 -40.32 -30.45
C GLY A 153 13.89 -39.88 -30.32
N VAL A 154 13.65 -38.59 -30.54
CA VAL A 154 12.32 -37.99 -30.56
C VAL A 154 12.12 -37.31 -31.92
N LEU A 155 11.16 -37.81 -32.70
CA LEU A 155 10.68 -37.10 -33.88
C LEU A 155 9.85 -35.91 -33.40
N CYS A 156 10.31 -34.71 -33.71
CA CYS A 156 9.72 -33.45 -33.30
C CYS A 156 8.99 -32.81 -34.48
N GLN A 157 7.78 -32.31 -34.22
CA GLN A 157 7.02 -31.45 -35.12
C GLN A 157 7.34 -29.99 -34.81
N ARG A 158 7.78 -29.23 -35.82
CA ARG A 158 8.01 -27.79 -35.68
C ARG A 158 6.67 -27.05 -35.53
N MET A 159 6.64 -26.08 -34.62
CA MET A 159 5.46 -25.32 -34.24
C MET A 159 5.63 -23.85 -34.60
N ARG A 160 4.51 -23.15 -34.77
CA ARG A 160 4.43 -21.69 -34.80
C ARG A 160 3.34 -21.22 -33.85
N LEU A 161 3.43 -19.98 -33.39
CA LEU A 161 2.38 -19.40 -32.57
C LEU A 161 1.17 -18.99 -33.43
N GLY A 162 -0.01 -19.43 -33.03
CA GLY A 162 -1.29 -18.94 -33.51
C GLY A 162 -1.94 -17.96 -32.52
N GLU A 163 -3.25 -17.81 -32.64
CA GLU A 163 -4.03 -16.93 -31.76
C GLU A 163 -3.99 -17.37 -30.29
N PRO A 164 -4.15 -16.43 -29.33
CA PRO A 164 -4.30 -16.73 -27.91
C PRO A 164 -5.42 -17.74 -27.60
N ASP A 165 -5.18 -18.60 -26.61
CA ASP A 165 -6.17 -19.47 -25.99
C ASP A 165 -6.94 -18.75 -24.87
N ALA A 166 -7.87 -19.45 -24.21
CA ALA A 166 -8.68 -18.90 -23.12
C ALA A 166 -7.86 -18.45 -21.90
N SER A 167 -6.62 -18.94 -21.75
CA SER A 167 -5.69 -18.48 -20.71
C SER A 167 -4.87 -17.26 -21.14
N GLY A 168 -5.10 -16.74 -22.35
CA GLY A 168 -4.34 -15.63 -22.94
C GLY A 168 -3.01 -16.06 -23.59
N ARG A 169 -2.63 -17.35 -23.51
CA ARG A 169 -1.38 -17.87 -24.08
C ARG A 169 -1.57 -18.23 -25.55
N ARG A 170 -0.60 -17.91 -26.40
CA ARG A 170 -0.68 -18.26 -27.83
C ARG A 170 -0.73 -19.76 -28.07
N ARG A 171 -1.63 -20.21 -28.94
CA ARG A 171 -1.79 -21.63 -29.29
C ARG A 171 -0.60 -22.10 -30.14
N PRO A 172 0.00 -23.27 -29.87
CA PRO A 172 0.96 -23.88 -30.78
C PRO A 172 0.21 -24.46 -31.99
N VAL A 173 0.69 -24.17 -33.19
CA VAL A 173 0.14 -24.68 -34.45
C VAL A 173 1.26 -25.39 -35.22
N PRO A 174 1.07 -26.64 -35.67
CA PRO A 174 2.10 -27.35 -36.42
C PRO A 174 2.41 -26.65 -37.74
N VAL A 175 3.68 -26.60 -38.09
CA VAL A 175 4.15 -26.16 -39.42
C VAL A 175 4.09 -27.36 -40.36
N PRO A 176 3.20 -27.37 -41.37
CA PRO A 176 2.99 -28.55 -42.20
C PRO A 176 4.28 -29.02 -42.87
N GLY A 177 4.58 -30.33 -42.74
CA GLY A 177 5.73 -30.98 -43.39
C GLY A 177 7.09 -30.69 -42.74
N ASP A 178 7.14 -29.95 -41.65
CA ASP A 178 8.39 -29.55 -40.97
C ASP A 178 8.60 -30.39 -39.70
N THR A 179 9.39 -31.45 -39.84
CA THR A 179 9.75 -32.38 -38.75
C THR A 179 11.25 -32.60 -38.71
N PHE A 180 11.80 -32.80 -37.51
CA PHE A 180 13.22 -33.09 -37.29
C PHE A 180 13.38 -34.10 -36.15
N VAL A 181 14.52 -34.79 -36.07
CA VAL A 181 14.79 -35.79 -35.03
C VAL A 181 15.80 -35.24 -34.04
N LEU A 182 15.47 -35.27 -32.75
CA LEU A 182 16.42 -35.06 -31.66
C LEU A 182 16.93 -36.42 -31.17
N PRO A 183 18.25 -36.66 -31.15
CA PRO A 183 18.79 -37.87 -30.53
C PRO A 183 18.49 -37.86 -29.03
N ALA A 184 18.08 -39.01 -28.50
CA ALA A 184 17.76 -39.18 -27.08
C ALA A 184 18.00 -40.62 -26.66
N GLY A 185 18.71 -40.84 -25.55
CA GLY A 185 18.77 -42.13 -24.86
C GLY A 185 17.66 -42.27 -23.82
N SER A 186 17.08 -41.17 -23.36
CA SER A 186 15.93 -41.14 -22.46
C SER A 186 15.05 -39.92 -22.71
N VAL A 187 13.76 -40.04 -22.40
CA VAL A 187 12.78 -38.96 -22.52
C VAL A 187 12.05 -38.78 -21.20
N ILE A 188 11.92 -37.54 -20.73
CA ILE A 188 11.16 -37.21 -19.53
C ILE A 188 9.94 -36.40 -19.91
N LEU A 189 8.73 -36.91 -19.62
CA LEU A 189 7.46 -36.31 -19.98
C LEU A 189 6.93 -35.48 -18.82
N ALA A 190 7.16 -34.17 -18.86
CA ALA A 190 6.82 -33.21 -17.81
C ALA A 190 5.79 -32.18 -18.30
N VAL A 191 4.73 -32.66 -18.97
CA VAL A 191 3.70 -31.80 -19.58
C VAL A 191 2.61 -31.35 -18.59
N SER A 192 2.23 -32.21 -17.65
CA SER A 192 1.24 -31.96 -16.59
C SER A 192 1.26 -33.11 -15.58
N GLN A 193 0.48 -32.98 -14.52
CA GLN A 193 0.25 -34.00 -13.51
C GLN A 193 -1.26 -34.32 -13.42
N GLU A 194 -1.58 -35.52 -12.95
CA GLU A 194 -2.92 -36.01 -12.72
C GLU A 194 -3.03 -36.70 -11.36
N VAL A 195 -4.23 -36.69 -10.79
CA VAL A 195 -4.52 -37.37 -9.53
C VAL A 195 -4.61 -38.88 -9.76
N ASP A 196 -3.98 -39.67 -8.88
CA ASP A 196 -4.23 -41.10 -8.81
C ASP A 196 -5.58 -41.40 -8.14
N TRP A 197 -6.61 -41.65 -8.95
CA TRP A 197 -7.96 -41.98 -8.47
C TRP A 197 -8.17 -43.45 -8.15
N SER A 198 -7.15 -44.32 -8.19
CA SER A 198 -7.32 -45.75 -7.95
C SER A 198 -7.96 -46.04 -6.59
N GLY A 199 -9.18 -46.60 -6.61
CA GLY A 199 -9.98 -46.88 -5.41
C GLY A 199 -10.77 -45.68 -4.86
N LEU A 200 -10.72 -44.53 -5.55
CA LEU A 200 -11.38 -43.26 -5.22
C LEU A 200 -12.09 -42.66 -6.44
N GLU A 201 -12.43 -43.48 -7.44
CA GLU A 201 -12.92 -43.03 -8.75
C GLU A 201 -14.20 -42.20 -8.64
N MET A 202 -15.05 -42.49 -7.64
CA MET A 202 -16.28 -41.76 -7.37
C MET A 202 -16.07 -40.29 -6.98
N LEU A 203 -14.85 -39.92 -6.57
CA LEU A 203 -14.54 -38.56 -6.15
C LEU A 203 -14.08 -37.66 -7.31
N ARG A 204 -13.72 -38.24 -8.46
CA ARG A 204 -13.06 -37.53 -9.58
C ARG A 204 -13.82 -36.31 -10.09
N GLU A 205 -15.15 -36.39 -10.14
CA GLU A 205 -15.99 -35.32 -10.69
C GLU A 205 -16.45 -34.30 -9.63
N ILE A 206 -16.43 -34.71 -8.35
CA ILE A 206 -17.00 -33.92 -7.24
C ILE A 206 -15.96 -33.12 -6.45
N THR A 207 -14.66 -33.29 -6.72
CA THR A 207 -13.61 -32.44 -6.12
C THR A 207 -13.51 -31.04 -6.76
N SER A 208 -14.44 -30.70 -7.64
CA SER A 208 -14.64 -29.38 -8.23
C SER A 208 -15.42 -28.43 -7.28
N GLY A 209 -15.12 -27.13 -7.23
CA GLY A 209 -15.81 -26.14 -6.35
C GLY A 209 -14.93 -25.44 -5.30
N PRO A 210 -15.49 -24.69 -4.33
CA PRO A 210 -14.71 -23.95 -3.33
C PRO A 210 -14.15 -24.84 -2.19
N PRO A 211 -12.96 -24.55 -1.63
CA PRO A 211 -12.27 -25.41 -0.63
C PRO A 211 -12.98 -25.52 0.74
N ALA A 212 -13.77 -24.50 1.10
CA ALA A 212 -14.50 -24.44 2.36
C ALA A 212 -15.83 -25.21 2.36
N GLU A 213 -16.21 -25.79 1.22
CA GLU A 213 -17.46 -26.53 1.07
C GLU A 213 -17.21 -28.05 1.05
N PRO A 214 -18.06 -28.85 1.71
CA PRO A 214 -17.99 -30.30 1.62
C PRO A 214 -18.28 -30.77 0.19
N VAL A 215 -17.38 -31.60 -0.35
CA VAL A 215 -17.55 -32.25 -1.66
C VAL A 215 -18.45 -33.50 -1.56
N ALA A 216 -18.55 -34.08 -0.36
CA ALA A 216 -19.47 -35.15 -0.01
C ALA A 216 -19.75 -35.12 1.51
N PRO A 217 -20.74 -35.88 2.04
CA PRO A 217 -20.98 -35.92 3.48
C PRO A 217 -19.72 -36.24 4.28
N LYS A 218 -19.39 -35.38 5.25
CA LYS A 218 -18.16 -35.40 6.06
C LYS A 218 -16.84 -35.17 5.32
N LEU A 219 -16.83 -35.00 3.99
CA LEU A 219 -15.63 -34.95 3.16
C LEU A 219 -15.39 -33.55 2.59
N LEU A 220 -14.21 -32.99 2.83
CA LEU A 220 -13.69 -31.79 2.14
C LEU A 220 -12.47 -32.19 1.32
N ALA A 221 -12.05 -31.35 0.38
CA ALA A 221 -10.86 -31.58 -0.44
C ALA A 221 -10.11 -30.27 -0.69
N GLY A 222 -8.79 -30.32 -0.82
CA GLY A 222 -7.94 -29.17 -1.09
C GLY A 222 -6.53 -29.56 -1.53
N GLY A 223 -5.77 -28.59 -2.03
CA GLY A 223 -4.49 -28.79 -2.72
C GLY A 223 -4.69 -29.22 -4.18
N ASP A 224 -3.66 -29.86 -4.76
CA ASP A 224 -3.63 -30.17 -6.19
C ASP A 224 -4.73 -31.12 -6.66
N VAL A 225 -5.43 -31.80 -5.74
CA VAL A 225 -6.61 -32.63 -6.06
C VAL A 225 -7.77 -31.82 -6.64
N ARG A 226 -7.80 -30.50 -6.40
CA ARG A 226 -8.78 -29.57 -6.97
C ARG A 226 -8.29 -28.84 -8.23
N GLY A 227 -7.02 -29.04 -8.59
CA GLY A 227 -6.34 -28.32 -9.66
C GLY A 227 -4.92 -27.97 -9.25
N LEU A 228 -3.98 -28.15 -10.18
CA LEU A 228 -2.56 -27.88 -9.95
C LEU A 228 -2.35 -26.40 -9.61
N GLY A 229 -1.59 -26.14 -8.55
CA GLY A 229 -1.35 -24.79 -8.07
C GLY A 229 0.01 -24.60 -7.42
N LEU A 230 0.15 -23.49 -6.71
CA LEU A 230 1.33 -23.22 -5.89
C LEU A 230 1.14 -23.81 -4.48
N VAL A 231 2.25 -24.10 -3.79
CA VAL A 231 2.23 -24.52 -2.38
C VAL A 231 1.43 -23.54 -1.50
N ALA A 232 1.54 -22.23 -1.78
CA ALA A 232 0.77 -21.20 -1.07
C ALA A 232 -0.75 -21.34 -1.24
N GLU A 233 -1.21 -21.77 -2.42
CA GLU A 233 -2.62 -22.02 -2.67
C GLU A 233 -3.09 -23.27 -1.92
N ALA A 234 -2.31 -24.36 -1.93
CA ALA A 234 -2.61 -25.56 -1.15
C ALA A 234 -2.71 -25.27 0.36
N LEU A 235 -1.79 -24.45 0.89
CA LEU A 235 -1.82 -24.00 2.29
C LEU A 235 -3.08 -23.15 2.60
N LEU A 236 -3.46 -22.24 1.70
CA LEU A 236 -4.69 -21.45 1.85
C LEU A 236 -5.92 -22.35 1.89
N GLN A 237 -6.02 -23.30 0.97
CA GLN A 237 -7.13 -24.25 0.90
C GLN A 237 -7.21 -25.13 2.16
N GLY A 238 -6.07 -25.63 2.65
CA GLY A 238 -5.99 -26.37 3.90
C GLY A 238 -6.43 -25.55 5.11
N ARG A 239 -6.01 -24.28 5.19
CA ARG A 239 -6.44 -23.37 6.25
C ARG A 239 -7.95 -23.10 6.21
N GLN A 240 -8.51 -22.82 5.03
CA GLN A 240 -9.95 -22.59 4.86
C GLN A 240 -10.75 -23.83 5.28
N ALA A 241 -10.31 -25.02 4.87
CA ALA A 241 -10.93 -26.27 5.27
C ALA A 241 -10.86 -26.49 6.79
N ALA A 242 -9.73 -26.19 7.43
CA ALA A 242 -9.56 -26.30 8.87
C ALA A 242 -10.48 -25.32 9.64
N GLU A 243 -10.56 -24.05 9.22
CA GLU A 243 -11.46 -23.05 9.82
C GLU A 243 -12.94 -23.47 9.67
N ALA A 244 -13.34 -23.96 8.49
CA ALA A 244 -14.69 -24.45 8.22
C ALA A 244 -15.05 -25.71 9.03
N LEU A 245 -14.12 -26.68 9.10
CA LEU A 245 -14.28 -27.89 9.91
C LEU A 245 -14.41 -27.58 11.39
N HIS A 246 -13.57 -26.68 11.90
CA HIS A 246 -13.66 -26.22 13.28
C HIS A 246 -15.02 -25.61 13.58
N ALA A 247 -15.51 -24.70 12.72
CA ALA A 247 -16.82 -24.09 12.90
C ALA A 247 -17.94 -25.13 12.92
N ARG A 248 -17.91 -26.08 11.98
CA ARG A 248 -18.89 -27.17 11.88
C ARG A 248 -18.89 -28.07 13.13
N LEU A 249 -17.73 -28.52 13.57
CA LEU A 249 -17.60 -29.42 14.74
C LEU A 249 -17.96 -28.73 16.06
N ARG A 250 -17.86 -27.39 16.12
CA ARG A 250 -18.19 -26.60 17.31
C ARG A 250 -19.59 -25.99 17.29
N GLY A 251 -20.35 -26.15 16.20
CA GLY A 251 -21.66 -25.50 16.03
C GLY A 251 -21.56 -23.97 15.94
N LEU A 252 -20.44 -23.44 15.45
CA LEU A 252 -20.22 -22.01 15.22
C LEU A 252 -20.69 -21.62 13.82
N PRO A 253 -20.99 -20.33 13.58
CA PRO A 253 -21.24 -19.85 12.22
C PRO A 253 -20.01 -20.13 11.32
N PRO A 254 -20.23 -20.41 10.02
CA PRO A 254 -19.14 -20.62 9.08
C PRO A 254 -18.24 -19.37 9.02
N PRO A 255 -16.92 -19.55 8.83
CA PRO A 255 -16.01 -18.42 8.68
C PRO A 255 -16.42 -17.59 7.47
N GLU A 256 -16.49 -16.26 7.62
CA GLU A 256 -16.71 -15.37 6.50
C GLU A 256 -15.56 -15.51 5.50
N ALA A 257 -15.89 -15.60 4.21
CA ALA A 257 -14.90 -15.57 3.15
C ALA A 257 -14.12 -14.25 3.24
N ARG A 258 -12.81 -14.34 3.47
CA ARG A 258 -11.92 -13.17 3.49
C ARG A 258 -11.62 -12.74 2.06
N GLU A 259 -12.62 -12.24 1.35
CA GLU A 259 -12.41 -11.53 0.07
C GLU A 259 -11.91 -10.11 0.37
N GLY A 260 -10.62 -10.00 0.65
CA GLY A 260 -9.98 -8.69 0.74
C GLY A 260 -9.80 -8.10 -0.67
N GLU A 261 -10.13 -6.83 -0.83
CA GLU A 261 -9.76 -6.11 -2.05
C GLU A 261 -8.23 -6.07 -2.17
N THR A 262 -7.69 -6.43 -3.34
CA THR A 262 -6.25 -6.35 -3.60
C THR A 262 -5.78 -4.91 -3.44
N VAL A 263 -4.89 -4.67 -2.47
CA VAL A 263 -4.29 -3.36 -2.25
C VAL A 263 -3.06 -3.21 -3.14
N SER A 264 -3.20 -2.44 -4.21
CA SER A 264 -2.10 -2.13 -5.11
C SER A 264 -1.16 -1.06 -4.54
N PRO A 265 0.12 -1.02 -4.97
CA PRO A 265 1.11 -0.05 -4.46
C PRO A 265 0.70 1.42 -4.55
N ASP A 266 -0.08 1.81 -5.55
CA ASP A 266 -0.59 3.18 -5.71
C ASP A 266 -1.56 3.61 -4.60
N ARG A 267 -2.23 2.64 -3.97
CA ARG A 267 -3.11 2.85 -2.82
C ARG A 267 -2.35 2.93 -1.51
N LEU A 268 -1.03 2.68 -1.50
CA LEU A 268 -0.20 2.79 -0.32
C LEU A 268 0.48 4.17 -0.20
N HIS A 269 0.70 4.63 1.03
CA HIS A 269 1.45 5.84 1.38
C HIS A 269 2.99 5.62 1.30
N LEU A 270 3.46 5.14 0.15
CA LEU A 270 4.88 4.81 -0.07
C LEU A 270 5.80 6.03 0.01
N GLU A 271 5.28 7.25 -0.13
CA GLU A 271 6.06 8.50 0.00
C GLU A 271 6.69 8.71 1.40
N THR A 272 6.26 7.93 2.39
CA THR A 272 6.79 7.96 3.76
C THR A 272 7.80 6.84 4.04
N VAL A 273 7.93 5.87 3.13
CA VAL A 273 8.81 4.71 3.28
C VAL A 273 10.15 5.02 2.61
N ALA A 274 11.26 4.70 3.30
CA ALA A 274 12.59 4.88 2.73
C ALA A 274 12.85 3.81 1.64
N CYS A 275 13.21 4.25 0.44
CA CYS A 275 13.66 3.33 -0.61
C CYS A 275 15.02 2.73 -0.23
N CYS A 276 15.16 1.43 -0.41
CA CYS A 276 16.40 0.69 -0.16
C CYS A 276 16.47 -0.54 -1.09
N SER A 277 17.68 -1.00 -1.37
CA SER A 277 17.92 -2.22 -2.15
C SER A 277 17.43 -3.46 -1.39
N ARG A 278 16.97 -4.47 -2.13
CA ARG A 278 16.65 -5.79 -1.58
C ARG A 278 17.95 -6.52 -1.24
N ASN A 279 18.00 -7.21 -0.12
CA ASN A 279 19.09 -8.15 0.16
C ASN A 279 18.90 -9.39 -0.73
N GLU A 280 20.00 -9.87 -1.31
CA GLU A 280 20.00 -11.04 -2.18
C GLU A 280 20.63 -12.23 -1.46
N ALA A 281 19.96 -13.36 -1.52
CA ALA A 281 20.51 -14.62 -1.03
C ALA A 281 21.72 -15.01 -1.89
N PHE A 282 22.73 -15.61 -1.25
CA PHE A 282 23.85 -16.17 -1.99
C PHE A 282 23.35 -17.32 -2.89
N GLN A 283 23.64 -17.21 -4.18
CA GLN A 283 23.36 -18.26 -5.16
C GLN A 283 24.68 -18.90 -5.57
N LYS A 284 24.77 -20.23 -5.48
CA LYS A 284 25.95 -20.97 -5.94
C LYS A 284 26.16 -20.74 -7.44
N PRO A 285 27.41 -20.62 -7.92
CA PRO A 285 27.69 -20.56 -9.35
C PRO A 285 27.32 -21.89 -10.02
N PRO A 286 27.05 -21.91 -11.33
CA PRO A 286 26.55 -23.10 -12.03
C PRO A 286 27.47 -24.32 -11.92
N THR A 287 28.79 -24.12 -11.94
CA THR A 287 29.78 -25.20 -11.77
C THR A 287 29.64 -25.89 -10.42
N ALA A 288 29.50 -25.12 -9.34
CA ALA A 288 29.30 -25.67 -7.99
C ALA A 288 27.96 -26.39 -7.85
N ARG A 289 26.90 -25.92 -8.54
CA ARG A 289 25.60 -26.62 -8.58
C ARG A 289 25.71 -28.01 -9.24
N LEU A 290 26.62 -28.18 -10.20
CA LEU A 290 26.85 -29.47 -10.87
C LEU A 290 27.80 -30.39 -10.08
N GLU A 291 28.81 -29.83 -9.41
CA GLU A 291 29.75 -30.58 -8.56
C GLU A 291 29.08 -31.08 -7.27
N GLU A 292 28.17 -30.29 -6.69
CA GLU A 292 27.43 -30.60 -5.47
C GLU A 292 25.91 -30.62 -5.70
N PRO A 293 25.38 -31.55 -6.51
CA PRO A 293 24.02 -31.49 -7.07
C PRO A 293 22.90 -31.55 -6.04
N TRP A 294 23.19 -32.09 -4.86
CA TRP A 294 22.23 -32.30 -3.76
C TRP A 294 22.35 -31.25 -2.65
N SER A 295 23.26 -30.30 -2.80
CA SER A 295 23.39 -29.16 -1.89
C SER A 295 22.37 -28.07 -2.25
N GLU A 296 22.02 -27.22 -1.28
CA GLU A 296 21.18 -26.06 -1.56
C GLU A 296 21.89 -25.10 -2.53
N ALA A 297 21.20 -24.79 -3.64
CA ALA A 297 21.72 -23.89 -4.66
C ALA A 297 21.56 -22.41 -4.26
N VAL A 298 20.59 -22.11 -3.39
CA VAL A 298 20.29 -20.78 -2.86
C VAL A 298 20.25 -20.88 -1.35
N GLU A 299 21.11 -20.12 -0.68
CA GLU A 299 21.21 -20.13 0.79
C GLU A 299 20.19 -19.18 1.44
N THR A 300 19.92 -19.37 2.72
CA THR A 300 19.10 -18.43 3.50
C THR A 300 19.83 -17.12 3.76
N LEU A 301 19.09 -16.02 3.85
CA LEU A 301 19.67 -14.74 4.27
C LEU A 301 20.30 -14.84 5.68
N PRO A 302 21.48 -14.23 5.90
CA PRO A 302 22.02 -14.01 7.24
C PRO A 302 21.01 -13.29 8.14
N LEU A 303 21.06 -13.55 9.45
CA LEU A 303 20.07 -13.02 10.41
C LEU A 303 19.94 -11.49 10.36
N ASP A 304 21.05 -10.76 10.23
CA ASP A 304 21.06 -9.31 10.12
C ASP A 304 20.35 -8.82 8.85
N GLN A 305 20.57 -9.49 7.71
CA GLN A 305 19.87 -9.19 6.46
C GLN A 305 18.39 -9.56 6.55
N ALA A 306 18.06 -10.71 7.13
CA ALA A 306 16.68 -11.14 7.33
C ALA A 306 15.91 -10.17 8.26
N VAL A 307 16.56 -9.69 9.33
CA VAL A 307 16.01 -8.64 10.21
C VAL A 307 15.85 -7.33 9.45
N ALA A 308 16.85 -6.91 8.68
CA ALA A 308 16.75 -5.71 7.86
C ALA A 308 15.57 -5.82 6.88
N GLU A 309 15.38 -6.96 6.21
CA GLU A 309 14.22 -7.23 5.36
C GLU A 309 12.89 -7.11 6.11
N ALA A 310 12.81 -7.65 7.33
CA ALA A 310 11.63 -7.56 8.18
C ALA A 310 11.34 -6.13 8.68
N GLU A 311 12.37 -5.33 8.97
CA GLU A 311 12.24 -3.92 9.37
C GLU A 311 11.68 -3.04 8.24
N ARG A 312 11.84 -3.46 6.98
CA ARG A 312 11.21 -2.81 5.82
C ARG A 312 9.74 -3.14 5.66
N CYS A 313 9.19 -4.07 6.44
CA CYS A 313 7.81 -4.50 6.31
C CYS A 313 6.88 -3.30 6.46
N ILE A 314 6.10 -3.03 5.40
CA ILE A 314 5.13 -1.93 5.36
C ILE A 314 3.93 -2.23 6.28
N GLY A 315 3.95 -3.32 7.07
CA GLY A 315 2.84 -3.75 7.91
C GLY A 315 1.63 -4.14 7.07
N CYS A 316 1.15 -5.37 7.20
CA CYS A 316 -0.03 -5.88 6.50
C CYS A 316 -1.38 -5.25 6.95
N GLY A 317 -1.37 -4.02 7.49
CA GLY A 317 -2.52 -3.34 8.10
C GLY A 317 -3.05 -2.12 7.35
N GLU A 318 -4.30 -1.76 7.65
CA GLU A 318 -5.06 -0.60 7.14
C GLU A 318 -4.33 0.76 7.21
N SER A 319 -3.25 0.86 7.99
CA SER A 319 -2.55 2.11 8.32
C SER A 319 -1.80 2.77 7.15
N PHE A 320 -1.49 2.03 6.09
CA PHE A 320 -0.76 2.56 4.93
C PHE A 320 -1.66 2.81 3.71
N ILE A 321 -2.95 2.45 3.79
CA ILE A 321 -3.90 2.65 2.69
C ILE A 321 -4.35 4.11 2.65
N LYS A 322 -4.19 4.76 1.50
CA LYS A 322 -4.72 6.10 1.19
C LYS A 322 -6.23 6.07 1.37
N GLN A 323 -6.72 6.70 2.44
CA GLN A 323 -8.16 6.80 2.67
C GLN A 323 -8.82 7.77 1.66
N PRO A 324 -10.06 7.46 1.22
CA PRO A 324 -10.77 8.31 0.28
C PRO A 324 -11.07 9.68 0.91
N LYS A 325 -10.81 10.75 0.14
CA LYS A 325 -11.03 12.15 0.56
C LYS A 325 -12.53 12.52 0.72
N THR A 326 -13.44 11.56 0.64
CA THR A 326 -14.89 11.69 0.81
C THR A 326 -15.36 11.57 2.27
N HIS A 327 -14.43 11.43 3.22
CA HIS A 327 -14.77 11.31 4.63
C HIS A 327 -15.67 12.48 5.11
N PRO A 328 -16.78 12.23 5.85
CA PRO A 328 -17.75 13.26 6.25
C PRO A 328 -17.15 14.49 6.94
N LEU A 329 -16.15 14.29 7.81
CA LEU A 329 -15.41 15.38 8.46
C LEU A 329 -14.75 16.35 7.47
N HIS A 330 -14.21 15.85 6.36
CA HIS A 330 -13.58 16.69 5.35
C HIS A 330 -14.62 17.54 4.62
N VAL A 331 -15.76 16.95 4.28
CA VAL A 331 -16.90 17.66 3.66
C VAL A 331 -17.45 18.73 4.61
N LEU A 332 -17.67 18.37 5.88
CA LEU A 332 -18.15 19.30 6.91
C LEU A 332 -17.21 20.49 7.08
N ARG A 333 -15.90 20.24 7.17
CA ARG A 333 -14.88 21.30 7.25
C ARG A 333 -14.93 22.26 6.06
N ARG A 334 -15.18 21.76 4.85
CA ARG A 334 -15.33 22.61 3.65
C ARG A 334 -16.61 23.42 3.68
N PHE A 335 -17.71 22.80 4.08
CA PHE A 335 -18.98 23.48 4.23
C PHE A 335 -18.89 24.63 5.24
N THR A 336 -18.23 24.44 6.39
CA THR A 336 -18.05 25.51 7.38
C THR A 336 -17.13 26.62 6.86
N GLN A 337 -16.04 26.26 6.19
CA GLN A 337 -15.10 27.24 5.62
C GLN A 337 -15.77 28.16 4.59
N ILE A 338 -16.58 27.59 3.70
CA ILE A 338 -17.24 28.33 2.62
C ILE A 338 -18.51 29.02 3.14
N GLY A 339 -19.40 28.27 3.79
CA GLY A 339 -20.68 28.76 4.27
C GLY A 339 -20.54 29.83 5.37
N ILE A 340 -19.79 29.54 6.42
CA ILE A 340 -19.62 30.49 7.54
C ILE A 340 -18.46 31.45 7.24
N GLY A 341 -17.29 30.90 6.90
CA GLY A 341 -16.06 31.69 6.74
C GLY A 341 -16.06 32.66 5.57
N THR A 342 -16.69 32.30 4.45
CA THR A 342 -16.76 33.14 3.25
C THR A 342 -18.12 33.82 3.13
N LEU A 343 -19.22 33.07 3.08
CA LEU A 343 -20.54 33.63 2.75
C LEU A 343 -21.14 34.43 3.91
N LEU A 344 -21.20 33.89 5.13
CA LEU A 344 -21.82 34.59 6.26
C LEU A 344 -21.06 35.88 6.60
N PHE A 345 -19.74 35.81 6.73
CA PHE A 345 -18.91 36.98 7.06
C PHE A 345 -18.85 38.03 5.93
N ASN A 346 -19.15 37.63 4.69
CA ASN A 346 -19.18 38.51 3.53
C ASN A 346 -20.54 38.49 2.83
N SER A 347 -21.62 38.61 3.60
CA SER A 347 -23.01 38.52 3.14
C SER A 347 -23.66 39.88 2.83
N PHE A 348 -22.90 40.98 2.79
CA PHE A 348 -23.46 42.27 2.44
C PHE A 348 -23.67 42.38 0.92
N TRP A 349 -24.85 41.98 0.47
CA TRP A 349 -25.25 42.06 -0.95
C TRP A 349 -25.72 43.46 -1.36
N GLY A 350 -25.99 44.36 -0.41
CA GLY A 350 -26.38 45.74 -0.69
C GLY A 350 -25.34 46.53 -1.49
N VAL A 351 -24.08 46.08 -1.50
CA VAL A 351 -23.00 46.65 -2.33
C VAL A 351 -23.28 46.54 -3.83
N LEU A 352 -24.05 45.53 -4.25
CA LEU A 352 -24.44 45.35 -5.66
C LEU A 352 -25.23 46.56 -6.19
N ALA A 353 -26.10 47.12 -5.34
CA ALA A 353 -26.96 48.24 -5.68
C ALA A 353 -26.31 49.59 -5.34
N THR A 354 -25.68 49.69 -4.17
CA THR A 354 -25.17 50.96 -3.64
C THR A 354 -23.78 51.32 -4.16
N LYS A 355 -23.03 50.33 -4.68
CA LYS A 355 -21.60 50.46 -5.00
C LYS A 355 -20.74 51.00 -3.85
N ALA A 356 -21.25 50.92 -2.61
CA ALA A 356 -20.58 51.36 -1.40
C ALA A 356 -20.39 50.17 -0.43
N PRO A 357 -19.27 50.11 0.30
CA PRO A 357 -19.10 49.09 1.34
C PRO A 357 -20.12 49.34 2.47
N TYR A 358 -20.54 48.27 3.16
CA TYR A 358 -21.38 48.36 4.36
C TYR A 358 -20.79 49.38 5.36
N ASP A 359 -21.56 50.17 6.10
CA ASP A 359 -21.04 51.10 7.11
C ASP A 359 -21.66 50.91 8.50
N GLY A 360 -22.53 49.90 8.63
CA GLY A 360 -23.28 49.66 9.86
C GLY A 360 -22.44 49.02 10.99
N PRO A 361 -23.06 48.83 12.17
CA PRO A 361 -22.36 48.49 13.41
C PRO A 361 -21.65 47.14 13.40
N LEU A 362 -22.11 46.17 12.58
CA LEU A 362 -21.49 44.84 12.51
C LEU A 362 -20.06 44.89 11.95
N ARG A 363 -19.69 45.95 11.23
CA ARG A 363 -18.34 46.17 10.71
C ARG A 363 -17.28 46.27 11.82
N ASN A 364 -17.69 46.75 12.99
CA ASN A 364 -16.83 46.87 14.17
C ASN A 364 -16.64 45.55 14.91
N VAL A 365 -17.34 44.48 14.52
CA VAL A 365 -17.15 43.14 15.10
C VAL A 365 -16.16 42.36 14.25
N CYS A 366 -15.12 41.82 14.88
CA CYS A 366 -14.10 41.04 14.19
C CYS A 366 -14.57 39.60 13.93
N VAL A 367 -14.14 39.04 12.80
CA VAL A 367 -14.29 37.61 12.53
C VAL A 367 -13.12 36.81 13.10
N PRO A 368 -13.31 35.53 13.50
CA PRO A 368 -12.25 34.71 14.06
C PRO A 368 -11.27 34.14 13.02
N GLY A 369 -11.19 34.74 11.82
CA GLY A 369 -10.37 34.30 10.69
C GLY A 369 -9.74 35.48 9.94
N LEU A 370 -8.90 35.19 8.95
CA LEU A 370 -8.34 36.23 8.10
C LEU A 370 -9.40 36.67 7.09
N ASN A 371 -9.88 37.90 7.22
CA ASN A 371 -10.80 38.56 6.31
C ASN A 371 -10.23 39.93 5.89
N CYS A 372 -10.93 40.66 5.02
CA CYS A 372 -10.53 42.01 4.62
C CYS A 372 -11.63 43.01 4.95
N HIS A 373 -11.29 44.05 5.72
CA HIS A 373 -12.22 45.13 6.03
C HIS A 373 -12.66 45.90 4.78
N SER A 374 -11.80 46.00 3.77
CA SER A 374 -12.07 46.67 2.50
C SER A 374 -12.82 45.80 1.49
N CYS A 375 -13.19 44.56 1.84
CA CYS A 375 -13.99 43.73 0.95
C CYS A 375 -15.37 44.37 0.76
N PRO A 376 -15.86 44.54 -0.49
CA PRO A 376 -17.13 45.23 -0.75
C PRO A 376 -18.33 44.54 -0.07
N THR A 377 -18.26 43.21 0.05
CA THR A 377 -19.32 42.39 0.67
C THR A 377 -19.08 42.07 2.15
N ALA A 378 -17.98 42.54 2.77
CA ALA A 378 -17.69 42.25 4.17
C ALA A 378 -18.70 42.93 5.11
N LEU A 379 -19.35 42.10 5.92
CA LEU A 379 -20.25 42.54 7.00
C LEU A 379 -19.47 42.81 8.30
N MET A 380 -18.37 42.09 8.50
CA MET A 380 -17.57 42.07 9.73
C MET A 380 -16.07 42.30 9.45
N GLY A 381 -15.37 42.87 10.42
CA GLY A 381 -14.01 43.39 10.26
C GLY A 381 -12.89 42.34 10.39
N CYS A 382 -11.71 42.71 9.87
CA CYS A 382 -10.49 41.93 10.03
C CYS A 382 -9.81 42.22 11.38
N PRO A 383 -9.49 41.21 12.20
CA PRO A 383 -8.83 41.43 13.49
C PRO A 383 -7.43 42.04 13.35
N ILE A 384 -6.70 41.72 12.27
CA ILE A 384 -5.36 42.29 12.05
C ILE A 384 -5.46 43.74 11.58
N GLY A 385 -6.44 44.07 10.73
CA GLY A 385 -6.68 45.47 10.34
C GLY A 385 -7.03 46.34 11.56
N MET A 386 -7.89 45.82 12.44
CA MET A 386 -8.23 46.50 13.70
C MET A 386 -7.01 46.65 14.62
N LEU A 387 -6.18 45.61 14.76
CA LEU A 387 -4.93 45.70 15.53
C LEU A 387 -4.02 46.82 15.01
N GLN A 388 -3.87 46.91 13.69
CA GLN A 388 -3.07 47.96 13.05
C GLN A 388 -3.69 49.35 13.23
N HIS A 389 -5.02 49.48 13.27
CA HIS A 389 -5.71 50.73 13.55
C HIS A 389 -5.42 51.24 14.96
N PHE A 390 -5.53 50.38 15.96
CA PHE A 390 -5.21 50.73 17.34
C PHE A 390 -3.72 51.03 17.53
N SER A 391 -2.84 50.26 16.87
CA SER A 391 -1.41 50.56 16.87
C SER A 391 -1.11 51.92 16.24
N ALA A 392 -1.69 52.24 15.07
CA ALA A 392 -1.49 53.51 14.39
C ALA A 392 -2.09 54.72 15.14
N THR A 393 -3.14 54.52 15.93
CA THR A 393 -3.77 55.59 16.73
C THR A 393 -3.21 55.68 18.15
N HIS A 394 -2.20 54.88 18.48
CA HIS A 394 -1.60 54.77 19.82
C HIS A 394 -2.63 54.47 20.92
N ARG A 395 -3.70 53.77 20.59
CA ARG A 395 -4.77 53.38 21.53
C ARG A 395 -4.69 51.90 21.85
N PHE A 396 -5.02 51.55 23.09
CA PHE A 396 -5.00 50.15 23.51
C PHE A 396 -6.28 49.39 23.11
N PRO A 397 -6.17 48.25 22.41
CA PRO A 397 -7.32 47.56 21.83
C PRO A 397 -7.96 46.54 22.80
N TRP A 398 -8.55 47.00 23.91
CA TRP A 398 -9.13 46.12 24.96
C TRP A 398 -10.10 45.06 24.42
N PHE A 399 -11.07 45.49 23.60
CA PHE A 399 -12.05 44.59 22.99
C PHE A 399 -11.40 43.52 22.12
N LEU A 400 -10.45 43.91 21.26
CA LEU A 400 -9.80 42.98 20.33
C LEU A 400 -8.93 41.96 21.06
N ILE A 401 -8.20 42.37 22.10
CA ILE A 401 -7.39 41.45 22.91
C ILE A 401 -8.29 40.46 23.64
N GLY A 402 -9.39 40.93 24.24
CA GLY A 402 -10.39 40.07 24.87
C GLY A 402 -11.00 39.08 23.87
N PHE A 403 -11.40 39.55 22.69
CA PHE A 403 -11.95 38.73 21.62
C PHE A 403 -10.96 37.65 21.16
N LEU A 404 -9.73 38.04 20.79
CA LEU A 404 -8.71 37.09 20.32
C LEU A 404 -8.26 36.12 21.43
N GLY A 405 -8.20 36.58 22.67
CA GLY A 405 -7.88 35.76 23.83
C GLY A 405 -8.95 34.71 24.11
N ILE A 406 -10.22 35.08 24.12
CA ILE A 406 -11.35 34.15 24.31
C ILE A 406 -11.37 33.13 23.16
N ILE A 407 -11.35 33.58 21.91
CA ILE A 407 -11.35 32.66 20.76
C ILE A 407 -10.11 31.74 20.77
N GLY A 408 -8.95 32.27 21.15
CA GLY A 408 -7.71 31.51 21.32
C GLY A 408 -7.82 30.43 22.40
N LEU A 409 -8.31 30.76 23.59
CA LEU A 409 -8.51 29.81 24.69
C LEU A 409 -9.59 28.76 24.39
N LEU A 410 -10.64 29.12 23.67
CA LEU A 410 -11.67 28.16 23.27
C LEU A 410 -11.14 27.20 22.20
N SER A 411 -10.45 27.72 21.17
CA SER A 411 -10.28 26.98 19.92
C SER A 411 -8.83 26.88 19.42
N GLY A 412 -7.91 27.69 19.92
CA GLY A 412 -6.55 27.81 19.41
C GLY A 412 -6.59 28.17 17.91
N ARG A 413 -5.85 27.43 17.09
CA ARG A 413 -5.86 27.59 15.62
C ARG A 413 -6.98 26.84 14.91
N PHE A 414 -7.94 26.24 15.62
CA PHE A 414 -9.07 25.54 15.00
C PHE A 414 -9.85 26.43 14.02
N THR A 415 -10.04 27.70 14.35
CA THR A 415 -10.68 28.70 13.48
C THR A 415 -9.94 28.89 12.15
N CYS A 416 -8.60 28.82 12.15
CA CYS A 416 -7.78 28.84 10.93
C CYS A 416 -8.02 27.60 10.05
N GLY A 417 -8.40 26.47 10.65
CA GLY A 417 -8.72 25.23 9.96
C GLY A 417 -10.16 25.14 9.48
N TRP A 418 -11.12 25.77 10.16
CA TRP A 418 -12.56 25.55 9.95
C TRP A 418 -13.36 26.77 9.48
N LEU A 419 -12.92 27.98 9.79
CA LEU A 419 -13.67 29.22 9.53
C LEU A 419 -12.92 30.24 8.66
N CYS A 420 -11.62 30.04 8.42
CA CYS A 420 -10.82 31.02 7.68
C CYS A 420 -10.98 30.84 6.15
N PRO A 421 -11.54 31.83 5.42
CA PRO A 421 -11.74 31.74 3.97
C PRO A 421 -10.40 31.67 3.22
N TRP A 422 -9.39 32.40 3.68
CA TRP A 422 -8.04 32.34 3.10
C TRP A 422 -7.37 30.96 3.25
N GLY A 423 -7.69 30.24 4.33
CA GLY A 423 -7.26 28.85 4.49
C GLY A 423 -7.94 27.91 3.51
N ALA A 424 -9.22 28.16 3.18
CA ALA A 424 -9.99 27.35 2.26
C ALA A 424 -9.42 27.41 0.83
N ILE A 425 -9.03 28.61 0.38
CA ILE A 425 -8.41 28.86 -0.93
C ILE A 425 -7.10 28.09 -1.08
N GLN A 426 -6.22 28.17 -0.07
CA GLN A 426 -4.96 27.42 -0.04
C GLN A 426 -5.19 25.91 -0.17
N ASP A 427 -6.14 25.36 0.59
CA ASP A 427 -6.45 23.95 0.52
C ASP A 427 -7.16 23.55 -0.79
N LEU A 428 -7.83 24.47 -1.49
CA LEU A 428 -8.50 24.20 -2.76
C LEU A 428 -7.47 24.13 -3.90
N LEU A 429 -6.58 25.12 -3.99
CA LEU A 429 -5.55 25.20 -5.02
C LEU A 429 -4.53 24.08 -4.92
N HIS A 430 -4.16 23.67 -3.70
CA HIS A 430 -3.25 22.55 -3.49
C HIS A 430 -3.78 21.22 -4.05
N ARG A 431 -5.11 21.06 -4.24
CA ARG A 431 -5.69 19.82 -4.77
C ARG A 431 -5.39 19.59 -6.25
N VAL A 432 -5.01 20.62 -6.99
CA VAL A 432 -4.84 20.55 -8.45
C VAL A 432 -3.61 19.72 -8.84
N LYS A 433 -2.72 19.33 -7.91
CA LYS A 433 -1.37 18.83 -8.25
C LYS A 433 -0.92 17.52 -7.59
N ARG A 434 0.03 16.86 -8.26
CA ARG A 434 0.74 15.60 -7.91
C ARG A 434 2.05 15.75 -7.14
N TRP A 435 2.68 16.94 -7.08
CA TRP A 435 4.02 17.13 -6.49
C TRP A 435 4.01 18.14 -5.33
N THR A 436 4.68 17.80 -4.23
CA THR A 436 4.69 18.60 -3.00
C THR A 436 6.10 18.86 -2.49
N VAL A 437 6.42 20.10 -2.16
CA VAL A 437 7.73 20.54 -1.64
C VAL A 437 7.63 20.84 -0.15
N ARG A 438 8.63 20.41 0.62
CA ARG A 438 8.70 20.67 2.08
C ARG A 438 9.37 22.02 2.35
N LEU A 439 8.79 22.77 3.30
CA LEU A 439 9.38 24.02 3.80
C LEU A 439 10.33 23.75 4.97
N PRO A 440 11.50 24.44 5.03
CA PRO A 440 12.34 24.47 6.23
C PRO A 440 11.56 24.94 7.47
N TRP A 441 11.75 24.28 8.60
CA TRP A 441 10.98 24.54 9.83
C TRP A 441 11.19 25.96 10.39
N VAL A 442 12.36 26.56 10.16
CA VAL A 442 12.73 27.91 10.59
C VAL A 442 11.79 28.97 10.02
N LEU A 443 11.31 28.79 8.78
CA LEU A 443 10.41 29.74 8.12
C LEU A 443 9.04 29.85 8.79
N ASN A 444 8.65 28.87 9.62
CA ASN A 444 7.39 28.92 10.36
C ASN A 444 7.38 30.02 11.44
N TYR A 445 8.55 30.54 11.85
CA TYR A 445 8.65 31.60 12.86
C TYR A 445 8.50 33.01 12.28
N LEU A 446 8.60 33.16 10.95
CA LEU A 446 8.47 34.45 10.27
C LEU A 446 7.11 35.13 10.53
N LYS A 447 6.06 34.36 10.83
CA LYS A 447 4.72 34.86 11.17
C LYS A 447 4.73 35.69 12.46
N TYR A 448 5.62 35.39 13.40
CA TYR A 448 5.77 36.15 14.65
C TYR A 448 6.48 37.49 14.38
N ALA A 449 7.49 37.50 13.51
CA ALA A 449 8.08 38.75 13.03
C ALA A 449 7.06 39.60 12.26
N MET A 450 6.24 38.99 11.41
CA MET A 450 5.14 39.68 10.71
C MET A 450 4.12 40.29 11.69
N LEU A 451 3.81 39.61 12.80
CA LEU A 451 2.96 40.13 13.86
C LEU A 451 3.60 41.31 14.59
N VAL A 452 4.80 41.15 15.13
CA VAL A 452 5.46 42.16 15.97
C VAL A 452 5.90 43.36 15.14
N VAL A 453 6.62 43.13 14.04
CA VAL A 453 7.23 44.20 13.25
C VAL A 453 6.19 44.85 12.35
N VAL A 454 5.50 44.08 11.51
CA VAL A 454 4.68 44.65 10.42
C VAL A 454 3.26 44.99 10.87
N ALA A 455 2.67 44.23 11.79
CA ALA A 455 1.32 44.49 12.29
C ALA A 455 1.27 45.42 13.51
N ILE A 456 2.35 45.55 14.28
CA ILE A 456 2.38 46.41 15.49
C ILE A 456 3.36 47.57 15.33
N ILE A 457 4.67 47.31 15.22
CA ILE A 457 5.72 48.35 15.26
C ILE A 457 5.60 49.33 14.08
N ILE A 458 5.56 48.84 12.83
CA ILE A 458 5.53 49.72 11.67
C ILE A 458 4.29 50.65 11.68
N PRO A 459 3.05 50.16 11.89
CA PRO A 459 1.88 51.04 11.98
C PRO A 459 1.97 52.08 13.10
N TYR A 460 2.59 51.74 14.23
CA TYR A 460 2.80 52.66 15.35
C TYR A 460 3.63 53.88 14.93
N PHE A 461 4.67 53.67 14.11
CA PHE A 461 5.56 54.75 13.65
C PHE A 461 5.08 55.44 12.37
N THR A 462 4.49 54.70 11.44
CA THR A 462 4.11 55.25 10.13
C THR A 462 2.66 55.74 10.08
N TYR A 463 1.85 55.48 11.11
CA TYR A 463 0.40 55.78 11.15
C TYR A 463 -0.40 55.13 10.00
N GLN A 464 0.11 54.01 9.44
CA GLN A 464 -0.41 53.38 8.22
C GLN A 464 -0.51 51.86 8.39
N HIS A 465 -1.54 51.24 7.82
CA HIS A 465 -1.82 49.81 7.98
C HIS A 465 -1.05 48.96 6.95
N TRP A 466 0.27 48.86 7.07
CA TRP A 466 1.16 48.20 6.11
C TRP A 466 0.78 46.75 5.77
N PHE A 467 0.60 45.88 6.76
CA PHE A 467 0.13 44.50 6.50
C PHE A 467 -1.17 44.48 5.68
N SER A 468 -2.17 45.28 6.06
CA SER A 468 -3.45 45.34 5.34
C SER A 468 -3.30 45.83 3.88
N LYS A 469 -2.34 46.72 3.60
CA LYS A 469 -2.03 47.19 2.22
C LYS A 469 -1.38 46.11 1.35
N LEU A 470 -0.53 45.26 1.94
CA LEU A 470 0.23 44.22 1.23
C LEU A 470 -0.40 42.83 1.30
N CYS A 471 -1.51 42.67 2.03
CA CYS A 471 -2.12 41.38 2.29
C CYS A 471 -2.64 40.73 1.00
N PRO A 472 -2.18 39.52 0.63
CA PRO A 472 -2.68 38.83 -0.57
C PRO A 472 -4.17 38.47 -0.44
N CYS A 473 -4.67 38.26 0.78
CA CYS A 473 -6.10 38.09 1.01
C CYS A 473 -6.88 39.33 0.60
N GLY A 474 -6.47 40.52 1.06
CA GLY A 474 -7.09 41.78 0.66
C GLY A 474 -6.98 42.05 -0.85
N ALA A 475 -5.85 41.70 -1.48
CA ALA A 475 -5.70 41.79 -2.92
C ALA A 475 -6.77 40.96 -3.66
N LEU A 476 -7.00 39.72 -3.24
CA LEU A 476 -7.94 38.80 -3.89
C LEU A 476 -9.42 39.14 -3.65
N ILE A 477 -9.81 39.43 -2.40
CA ILE A 477 -11.23 39.58 -2.05
C ILE A 477 -11.72 41.03 -2.01
N ALA A 478 -10.81 42.00 -2.02
CA ALA A 478 -11.16 43.42 -2.02
C ALA A 478 -10.59 44.14 -3.25
N GLY A 479 -9.28 44.06 -3.45
CA GLY A 479 -8.57 44.81 -4.50
C GLY A 479 -9.05 44.49 -5.92
N ILE A 480 -9.11 43.20 -6.29
CA ILE A 480 -9.55 42.77 -7.62
C ILE A 480 -11.05 43.05 -7.83
N PRO A 481 -11.98 42.61 -6.94
CA PRO A 481 -13.40 42.88 -7.14
C PRO A 481 -13.71 44.37 -7.22
N TRP A 482 -13.07 45.21 -6.39
CA TRP A 482 -13.31 46.65 -6.41
C TRP A 482 -12.82 47.30 -7.72
N ALA A 483 -11.62 46.92 -8.19
CA ALA A 483 -11.09 47.40 -9.46
C ALA A 483 -11.94 47.01 -10.68
N LEU A 484 -12.58 45.83 -10.63
CA LEU A 484 -13.50 45.37 -11.68
C LEU A 484 -14.87 46.06 -11.61
N TRP A 485 -15.38 46.34 -10.41
CA TRP A 485 -16.72 46.88 -10.21
C TRP A 485 -16.80 48.40 -10.39
N ASN A 486 -15.79 49.10 -9.88
CA ASN A 486 -15.68 50.55 -9.90
C ASN A 486 -14.32 50.88 -10.54
N PRO A 487 -14.21 50.88 -11.88
CA PRO A 487 -12.95 51.20 -12.55
C PRO A 487 -12.54 52.68 -12.36
N ILE A 488 -13.46 53.55 -11.94
CA ILE A 488 -13.24 54.95 -11.58
C ILE A 488 -13.75 55.13 -10.14
N ASP A 489 -12.92 55.67 -9.26
CA ASP A 489 -13.28 55.90 -7.85
C ASP A 489 -14.38 56.98 -7.77
N PRO A 490 -15.56 56.67 -7.20
CA PRO A 490 -16.68 57.61 -7.17
C PRO A 490 -16.47 58.85 -6.27
N ASN A 491 -15.43 58.88 -5.43
CA ASN A 491 -15.12 60.03 -4.57
C ASN A 491 -13.91 60.85 -5.05
N LEU A 492 -13.07 60.29 -5.94
CA LEU A 492 -11.77 60.87 -6.31
C LEU A 492 -11.60 61.04 -7.83
N GLU A 493 -12.54 60.59 -8.66
CA GLU A 493 -12.50 60.67 -10.15
C GLU A 493 -11.22 60.13 -10.79
N MET A 494 -10.49 59.24 -10.10
CA MET A 494 -9.28 58.58 -10.60
C MET A 494 -9.55 57.12 -10.98
N THR A 495 -8.81 56.58 -11.94
CA THR A 495 -8.88 55.16 -12.28
C THR A 495 -8.39 54.28 -11.14
N VAL A 496 -9.16 53.24 -10.80
CA VAL A 496 -8.82 52.28 -9.73
C VAL A 496 -7.65 51.37 -10.12
N ILE A 497 -7.34 51.29 -11.41
CA ILE A 497 -6.02 50.90 -11.93
C ILE A 497 -5.22 52.20 -12.05
N PRO A 498 -4.36 52.54 -11.09
CA PRO A 498 -3.77 53.87 -11.05
C PRO A 498 -2.63 53.97 -12.07
N ASP A 499 -2.47 55.12 -12.70
CA ASP A 499 -1.18 55.56 -13.26
C ASP A 499 -0.38 56.30 -12.17
N GLY A 500 0.96 56.17 -12.16
CA GLY A 500 1.84 56.86 -11.19
C GLY A 500 2.11 56.12 -9.87
N ALA A 501 2.47 56.84 -8.80
CA ALA A 501 3.00 56.26 -7.54
C ALA A 501 2.01 55.36 -6.77
N ILE A 502 0.70 55.54 -6.96
CA ILE A 502 -0.37 54.72 -6.37
C ILE A 502 -0.43 53.34 -7.06
N ALA A 503 -0.01 53.25 -8.33
CA ALA A 503 0.09 52.01 -9.09
C ALA A 503 1.10 51.04 -8.46
N GLY A 504 2.21 51.56 -7.93
CA GLY A 504 3.30 50.76 -7.38
C GLY A 504 2.85 49.84 -6.24
N MET A 505 2.06 50.36 -5.29
CA MET A 505 1.52 49.55 -4.20
C MET A 505 0.48 48.53 -4.67
N PHE A 506 -0.35 48.88 -5.67
CA PHE A 506 -1.33 47.96 -6.24
C PHE A 506 -0.64 46.79 -6.96
N TRP A 507 0.34 47.07 -7.82
CA TRP A 507 1.09 46.04 -8.52
C TRP A 507 1.94 45.19 -7.59
N LEU A 508 2.53 45.78 -6.54
CA LEU A 508 3.26 45.02 -5.52
C LEU A 508 2.36 44.00 -4.80
N LYS A 509 1.15 44.40 -4.36
CA LYS A 509 0.21 43.43 -3.74
C LYS A 509 -0.30 42.37 -4.72
N MET A 510 -0.44 42.70 -6.02
CA MET A 510 -0.78 41.72 -7.06
C MET A 510 0.35 40.72 -7.30
N TRP A 511 1.61 41.18 -7.33
CA TRP A 511 2.78 40.31 -7.38
C TRP A 511 2.87 39.38 -6.17
N ILE A 512 2.65 39.90 -4.96
CA ILE A 512 2.61 39.10 -3.73
C ILE A 512 1.49 38.05 -3.81
N LEU A 513 0.30 38.43 -4.28
CA LEU A 513 -0.81 37.50 -4.50
C LEU A 513 -0.43 36.42 -5.51
N GLY A 514 0.10 36.77 -6.69
CA GLY A 514 0.53 35.83 -7.73
C GLY A 514 1.58 34.84 -7.22
N ALA A 515 2.58 35.33 -6.48
CA ALA A 515 3.59 34.49 -5.85
C ALA A 515 2.99 33.49 -4.86
N PHE A 516 2.04 33.91 -4.01
CA PHE A 516 1.36 33.00 -3.09
C PHE A 516 0.43 32.02 -3.80
N LEU A 517 -0.32 32.45 -4.81
CA LEU A 517 -1.16 31.55 -5.62
C LEU A 517 -0.32 30.45 -6.28
N LEU A 518 0.87 30.80 -6.80
CA LEU A 518 1.82 29.84 -7.31
C LEU A 518 2.32 28.90 -6.20
N LEU A 519 2.77 29.44 -5.05
CA LEU A 519 3.24 28.64 -3.92
C LEU A 519 2.18 27.67 -3.37
N PHE A 520 0.90 28.04 -3.41
CA PHE A 520 -0.22 27.20 -2.95
C PHE A 520 -0.34 25.90 -3.77
N LEU A 521 0.17 25.88 -5.02
CA LEU A 521 0.18 24.68 -5.86
C LEU A 521 1.21 23.64 -5.43
N PHE A 522 2.29 24.05 -4.73
CA PHE A 522 3.42 23.17 -4.41
C PHE A 522 3.57 22.91 -2.91
N ILE A 523 3.09 23.85 -2.08
CA ILE A 523 3.31 23.83 -0.64
C ILE A 523 1.97 23.83 0.09
N LYS A 524 1.86 23.00 1.12
CA LYS A 524 0.68 22.94 1.98
C LYS A 524 0.58 24.19 2.87
N ARG A 525 -0.40 25.05 2.59
CA ARG A 525 -0.74 26.28 3.35
C ARG A 525 0.45 27.19 3.70
N PRO A 526 1.29 27.62 2.74
CA PRO A 526 2.53 28.35 3.02
C PRO A 526 2.25 29.67 3.74
N PHE A 527 1.26 30.45 3.32
CA PHE A 527 0.95 31.74 3.96
C PHE A 527 0.53 31.57 5.43
N CYS A 528 -0.33 30.60 5.73
CA CYS A 528 -0.78 30.32 7.10
C CYS A 528 0.33 29.76 7.99
N ARG A 529 1.37 29.15 7.40
CA ARG A 529 2.52 28.59 8.13
C ARG A 529 3.59 29.64 8.40
N THR A 530 3.88 30.51 7.43
CA THR A 530 5.06 31.37 7.47
C THR A 530 4.77 32.85 7.65
N ILE A 531 3.62 33.38 7.22
CA ILE A 531 3.40 34.85 7.20
C ILE A 531 2.25 35.31 8.10
N CYS A 532 1.17 34.54 8.23
CA CYS A 532 -0.09 35.03 8.81
C CYS A 532 0.02 35.46 10.31
N PRO A 533 -0.13 36.76 10.64
CA PRO A 533 -0.07 37.26 12.03
C PRO A 533 -1.19 36.72 12.90
N LEU A 534 -2.41 36.59 12.35
CA LEU A 534 -3.54 36.02 13.08
C LEU A 534 -3.27 34.55 13.46
N GLY A 535 -2.65 33.81 12.54
CA GLY A 535 -2.20 32.45 12.80
C GLY A 535 -1.11 32.37 13.86
N ALA A 536 -0.29 33.41 14.01
CA ALA A 536 0.71 33.53 15.07
C ALA A 536 0.07 33.74 16.44
N ILE A 537 -0.92 34.64 16.55
CA ILE A 537 -1.68 34.89 17.79
C ILE A 537 -2.34 33.61 18.29
N TYR A 538 -3.11 32.94 17.43
CA TYR A 538 -3.82 31.71 17.80
C TYR A 538 -2.88 30.51 18.05
N ALA A 539 -1.67 30.52 17.50
CA ALA A 539 -0.68 29.47 17.76
C ALA A 539 -0.27 29.41 19.24
N LEU A 540 -0.20 30.56 19.92
CA LEU A 540 0.17 30.65 21.33
C LEU A 540 -0.81 29.89 22.24
N PHE A 541 -2.08 29.82 21.84
CA PHE A 541 -3.13 29.17 22.63
C PHE A 541 -3.31 27.68 22.30
N ASN A 542 -2.60 27.15 21.30
CA ASN A 542 -2.92 25.83 20.75
C ASN A 542 -2.71 24.66 21.75
N ARG A 543 -1.76 24.80 22.67
CA ARG A 543 -1.52 23.78 23.73
C ARG A 543 -2.54 23.84 24.85
N VAL A 544 -3.11 25.03 25.12
CA VAL A 544 -4.00 25.29 26.25
C VAL A 544 -5.48 25.34 25.89
N SER A 545 -5.82 25.41 24.60
CA SER A 545 -7.22 25.56 24.19
C SER A 545 -8.09 24.34 24.51
N LEU A 546 -9.40 24.55 24.67
CA LEU A 546 -10.38 23.48 24.94
C LEU A 546 -10.35 22.36 23.88
N VAL A 547 -10.31 22.74 22.60
CA VAL A 547 -10.23 21.80 21.47
C VAL A 547 -8.83 21.16 21.47
N SER A 548 -8.73 19.85 21.63
CA SER A 548 -7.45 19.12 21.72
C SER A 548 -7.49 17.81 20.93
N LEU A 549 -6.31 17.35 20.50
CA LEU A 549 -6.10 15.99 20.02
C LEU A 549 -5.41 15.14 21.09
N ARG A 550 -5.70 13.84 21.10
CA ARG A 550 -5.08 12.81 21.96
C ARG A 550 -4.66 11.61 21.13
N LYS A 551 -3.45 11.10 21.39
CA LYS A 551 -2.92 9.83 20.84
C LYS A 551 -3.24 8.70 21.81
N GLU A 552 -3.77 7.59 21.30
CA GLU A 552 -4.04 6.37 22.07
C GLU A 552 -2.79 5.48 22.20
N GLU A 553 -2.78 4.68 23.26
CA GLU A 553 -1.76 3.65 23.50
C GLU A 553 -1.88 2.59 22.40
N GLY A 554 -0.77 2.29 21.70
CA GLY A 554 -0.74 1.37 20.55
C GLY A 554 -0.50 2.03 19.17
N CYS A 555 -0.29 3.34 19.11
CA CYS A 555 0.15 4.00 17.88
C CYS A 555 1.62 3.64 17.55
N VAL A 556 1.86 3.12 16.34
CA VAL A 556 3.19 2.73 15.82
C VAL A 556 3.85 3.82 14.96
N GLU A 557 3.33 5.05 14.97
CA GLU A 557 3.89 6.20 14.24
C GLU A 557 4.06 5.98 12.73
N CYS A 558 3.13 5.23 12.12
CA CYS A 558 3.10 4.87 10.69
C CYS A 558 3.05 6.04 9.68
N GLY A 559 3.03 7.30 10.12
CA GLY A 559 3.00 8.46 9.22
C GLY A 559 1.65 8.80 8.57
N GLN A 560 0.60 7.97 8.71
CA GLN A 560 -0.73 8.20 8.13
C GLN A 560 -1.29 9.59 8.46
N CYS A 561 -1.18 9.99 9.73
CA CYS A 561 -1.67 11.28 10.21
C CYS A 561 -0.92 12.47 9.58
N ARG A 562 0.36 12.29 9.24
CA ARG A 562 1.18 13.30 8.56
C ARG A 562 0.79 13.43 7.09
N ALA A 563 0.53 12.30 6.42
CA ALA A 563 0.14 12.28 5.01
C ALA A 563 -1.13 13.12 4.75
N VAL A 564 -2.15 12.94 5.60
CA VAL A 564 -3.41 13.70 5.54
C VAL A 564 -3.30 15.12 6.10
N CYS A 565 -2.21 15.49 6.77
CA CYS A 565 -2.09 16.79 7.42
C CYS A 565 -1.98 17.94 6.39
N PRO A 566 -2.87 18.96 6.41
CA PRO A 566 -2.87 20.09 5.47
C PRO A 566 -1.83 21.16 5.79
N VAL A 567 -1.04 20.98 6.86
CA VAL A 567 0.07 21.87 7.25
C VAL A 567 1.40 21.14 7.39
N ASP A 568 1.45 19.87 6.96
CA ASP A 568 2.68 19.04 6.91
C ASP A 568 3.41 18.92 8.27
N ILE A 569 2.65 18.79 9.35
CA ILE A 569 3.18 18.34 10.65
C ILE A 569 2.87 16.87 10.83
N ASP A 570 3.61 16.20 11.70
CA ASP A 570 3.29 14.86 12.15
C ASP A 570 2.45 14.90 13.43
N PRO A 571 1.14 14.61 13.39
CA PRO A 571 0.29 14.64 14.59
C PRO A 571 0.63 13.55 15.60
N SER A 572 1.35 12.49 15.23
CA SER A 572 1.70 11.40 16.15
C SER A 572 2.80 11.78 17.15
N THR A 573 3.65 12.74 16.76
CA THR A 573 4.76 13.26 17.56
C THR A 573 4.53 14.72 17.99
N GLN A 574 3.83 15.52 17.17
CA GLN A 574 3.60 16.96 17.39
C GLN A 574 2.13 17.28 17.70
N ILE A 575 1.54 16.55 18.64
CA ILE A 575 0.15 16.73 19.07
C ILE A 575 -0.05 18.16 19.62
N ASN A 576 -1.07 18.87 19.13
CA ASN A 576 -1.39 20.24 19.54
C ASN A 576 -0.23 21.25 19.43
N SER A 577 0.74 21.01 18.54
CA SER A 577 1.84 21.95 18.29
C SER A 577 1.34 23.29 17.78
N GLU A 578 2.15 24.34 17.89
CA GLU A 578 1.84 25.68 17.37
C GLU A 578 1.54 25.72 15.86
N GLY A 579 2.07 24.73 15.12
CA GLY A 579 1.80 24.54 13.69
C GLY A 579 0.41 23.96 13.39
N CYS A 580 -0.16 23.18 14.33
CA CYS A 580 -1.41 22.46 14.13
C CYS A 580 -2.60 23.41 13.95
N ILE A 581 -3.42 23.22 12.91
CA ILE A 581 -4.66 23.99 12.72
C ILE A 581 -5.91 23.26 13.19
N LYS A 582 -5.74 22.11 13.86
CA LYS A 582 -6.82 21.28 14.40
C LYS A 582 -7.94 21.02 13.38
N CYS A 583 -7.55 20.67 12.14
CA CYS A 583 -8.49 20.31 11.08
C CYS A 583 -9.21 18.98 11.32
N LEU A 584 -8.72 18.19 12.28
CA LEU A 584 -9.22 16.85 12.65
C LEU A 584 -9.10 15.78 11.56
N GLU A 585 -8.48 16.05 10.41
CA GLU A 585 -8.31 15.03 9.35
C GLU A 585 -7.48 13.83 9.81
N CYS A 586 -6.54 14.04 10.74
CA CYS A 586 -5.76 12.97 11.35
C CYS A 586 -6.58 12.01 12.23
N THR A 587 -7.81 12.37 12.65
CA THR A 587 -8.65 11.47 13.46
C THR A 587 -9.29 10.35 12.64
N GLN A 588 -9.04 10.30 11.33
CA GLN A 588 -9.28 9.11 10.50
C GLN A 588 -8.40 7.94 10.94
N CYS A 589 -7.23 8.23 11.50
CA CYS A 589 -6.41 7.22 12.15
C CYS A 589 -7.10 6.76 13.44
N ARG A 590 -7.28 5.44 13.61
CA ARG A 590 -7.94 4.86 14.79
C ARG A 590 -7.32 5.31 16.12
N HIS A 591 -6.00 5.56 16.13
CA HIS A 591 -5.23 5.94 17.31
C HIS A 591 -5.22 7.45 17.60
N MET A 592 -5.80 8.29 16.75
CA MET A 592 -5.91 9.73 16.98
C MET A 592 -7.35 10.12 17.29
N LYS A 593 -7.58 10.63 18.50
CA LYS A 593 -8.91 11.04 18.98
C LYS A 593 -8.99 12.55 19.19
N PHE A 594 -10.17 13.08 18.94
CA PHE A 594 -10.54 14.43 19.33
C PHE A 594 -11.01 14.43 20.80
N GLU A 595 -10.59 15.44 21.56
CA GLU A 595 -10.90 15.59 22.98
C GLU A 595 -11.25 17.05 23.30
N TRP A 596 -12.32 17.24 24.07
CA TRP A 596 -12.61 18.50 24.75
C TRP A 596 -11.92 18.51 26.11
N LYS A 597 -10.86 19.31 26.28
CA LYS A 597 -10.23 19.52 27.58
C LYS A 597 -11.25 20.15 28.51
N ARG A 598 -11.65 19.43 29.56
CA ARG A 598 -12.48 20.01 30.63
C ARG A 598 -11.59 20.96 31.45
N PHE A 599 -11.76 22.26 31.29
CA PHE A 599 -11.33 23.20 32.34
C PHE A 599 -12.06 22.74 33.63
N TRP A 600 -11.31 22.43 34.69
CA TRP A 600 -11.81 22.11 36.04
C TRP A 600 -12.09 20.64 36.45
N ILE A 601 -11.72 19.62 35.68
CA ILE A 601 -11.77 18.24 36.23
C ILE A 601 -10.38 17.60 36.10
N ARG A 602 -9.66 17.50 37.23
CA ARG A 602 -8.47 16.65 37.34
C ARG A 602 -8.88 15.24 36.85
N PRO A 603 -8.22 14.68 35.83
CA PRO A 603 -8.51 13.32 35.42
C PRO A 603 -8.22 12.41 36.61
N ARG A 604 -9.25 11.70 37.10
CA ARG A 604 -9.07 10.59 38.04
C ARG A 604 -8.13 9.62 37.32
N LYS A 605 -6.89 9.46 37.80
CA LYS A 605 -5.96 8.46 37.28
C LYS A 605 -6.64 7.09 37.42
N ARG A 606 -7.29 6.60 36.35
CA ARG A 606 -7.64 5.18 36.27
C ARG A 606 -6.30 4.46 36.11
N ARG A 607 -5.84 3.80 37.18
CA ARG A 607 -4.85 2.74 37.07
C ARG A 607 -5.49 1.64 36.22
N VAL A 608 -5.31 1.71 34.91
CA VAL A 608 -5.54 0.56 34.04
C VAL A 608 -4.35 -0.37 34.27
N LYS A 609 -4.63 -1.62 34.66
CA LYS A 609 -3.60 -2.65 34.80
C LYS A 609 -2.84 -2.73 33.47
N ARG A 610 -1.51 -2.56 33.53
CA ARG A 610 -0.60 -2.86 32.43
C ARG A 610 -0.96 -4.25 31.89
N PRO A 611 -1.30 -4.43 30.60
CA PRO A 611 -1.25 -5.75 30.01
C PRO A 611 0.19 -6.26 30.15
N LEU A 612 0.33 -7.52 30.54
CA LEU A 612 1.61 -8.20 30.67
C LEU A 612 2.43 -7.95 29.40
N ALA A 613 3.67 -7.48 29.59
CA ALA A 613 4.62 -7.42 28.48
C ALA A 613 4.74 -8.83 27.88
N PRO A 614 4.78 -8.98 26.55
CA PRO A 614 5.15 -10.26 25.97
C PRO A 614 6.52 -10.67 26.53
N PRO A 615 6.74 -11.96 26.82
CA PRO A 615 8.00 -12.42 27.39
C PRO A 615 9.15 -11.99 26.47
N VAL A 616 10.09 -11.23 27.04
CA VAL A 616 11.37 -10.95 26.41
C VAL A 616 12.08 -12.29 26.32
N VAL A 617 12.15 -12.85 25.11
CA VAL A 617 13.03 -13.99 24.82
C VAL A 617 14.45 -13.46 24.98
N GLN A 618 15.06 -13.73 26.14
CA GLN A 618 16.48 -13.48 26.33
C GLN A 618 17.25 -14.43 25.40
N PRO A 619 18.24 -13.95 24.63
CA PRO A 619 19.11 -14.83 23.88
C PRO A 619 19.81 -15.76 24.85
N ALA A 620 19.71 -17.07 24.61
CA ALA A 620 20.39 -18.09 25.39
C ALA A 620 21.89 -17.74 25.46
N ALA A 621 22.40 -17.62 26.68
CA ALA A 621 23.81 -17.43 26.92
C ALA A 621 24.57 -18.61 26.30
N ARG A 622 25.49 -18.30 25.38
CA ARG A 622 26.50 -19.25 24.90
C ARG A 622 27.36 -19.66 26.10
N GLU A 623 27.14 -20.85 26.61
CA GLU A 623 28.14 -21.54 27.43
C GLU A 623 29.35 -21.83 26.53
N THR A 624 30.43 -21.10 26.78
CA THR A 624 31.76 -21.41 26.27
C THR A 624 32.29 -22.57 27.09
N GLY A 625 32.00 -23.79 26.64
CA GLY A 625 32.65 -24.99 27.14
C GLY A 625 34.10 -25.05 26.65
N ALA A 626 35.03 -24.63 27.51
CA ALA A 626 36.42 -25.02 27.44
C ALA A 626 36.62 -26.24 28.36
N ALA A 627 36.73 -27.43 27.78
CA ALA A 627 37.49 -28.60 28.24
C ALA A 627 37.36 -29.71 27.19
#